data_AF-A0A6B3GMM0-F1
#
_entry.id   AF-A0A6B3GMM0-F1
#
_cell.length_a   1.000
_cell.length_b   1.000
_cell.length_c   1.000
_cell.angle_alpha   90.00
_cell.angle_beta   90.00
_cell.angle_gamma   90.00
#
_symmetry.space_group_name_H-M   'P 1'
#
loop_
_entity.id
_entity.type
_entity.pdbx_description
1 polymer ?
#
loop_
_entity_poly.entity_id
_entity_poly.type
_entity_poly.pdbx_seq_one_letter_code
_entity_poly.pdbx_strand_id
1 'polypeptide(L)'
;AATALVAFGPYPLSMVGMPGEKVSNMAPPTLALLAHGLWLVGAVELLRAPAARLLERPRVWRTVVAANGVAMTAFLWHLTAMFGVYGALLALDVELPAPASAAWWAQVPLRLALAAALTAALVAAFRTFERPAAPAPVQGHGPLAALGATLCLLGVLGLSMVGFGGLLDGRTA
;
A
#
# COMPACT_ATOMS: atom_id res chain seq x y z
N ALA A 1 -11.35 10.63 -20.76
CA ALA A 1 -10.35 9.88 -21.54
C ALA A 1 -10.06 8.51 -20.92
N ALA A 2 -9.51 8.41 -19.70
CA ALA A 2 -9.31 7.11 -19.02
C ALA A 2 -10.63 6.32 -18.79
N THR A 3 -11.70 7.02 -18.40
CA THR A 3 -13.05 6.44 -18.27
C THR A 3 -13.62 5.90 -19.58
N ALA A 4 -13.32 6.53 -20.71
CA ALA A 4 -13.77 6.07 -22.02
C ALA A 4 -12.98 4.85 -22.52
N LEU A 5 -11.68 4.76 -22.18
CA LEU A 5 -10.84 3.60 -22.50
C LEU A 5 -11.19 2.36 -21.67
N VAL A 6 -11.70 2.55 -20.45
CA VAL A 6 -12.22 1.46 -19.59
C VAL A 6 -13.66 1.09 -19.96
N ALA A 7 -14.49 2.05 -20.38
CA ALA A 7 -15.88 1.80 -20.75
C ALA A 7 -16.06 1.22 -22.17
N PHE A 8 -15.16 1.53 -23.11
CA PHE A 8 -15.26 1.11 -24.52
C PHE A 8 -14.04 0.32 -25.03
N GLY A 9 -12.98 0.18 -24.23
CA GLY A 9 -11.82 -0.65 -24.55
C GLY A 9 -11.80 -1.94 -23.71
N PRO A 10 -11.03 -2.97 -24.12
CA PRO A 10 -10.98 -4.29 -23.47
C PRO A 10 -10.22 -4.29 -22.13
N TYR A 11 -10.18 -3.17 -21.41
CA TYR A 11 -9.34 -2.97 -20.23
C TYR A 11 -10.15 -3.11 -18.95
N PRO A 12 -9.72 -3.95 -17.99
CA PRO A 12 -10.44 -4.14 -16.75
C PRO A 12 -10.42 -2.88 -15.87
N LEU A 13 -11.44 -2.79 -15.01
CA LEU A 13 -11.58 -1.74 -14.00
C LEU A 13 -10.47 -1.80 -12.94
N SER A 14 -9.85 -2.96 -12.75
CA SER A 14 -8.74 -3.13 -11.81
C SER A 14 -7.44 -2.58 -12.38
N MET A 15 -6.86 -1.59 -11.69
CA MET A 15 -5.51 -1.06 -11.96
C MET A 15 -4.41 -1.89 -11.27
N VAL A 16 -4.78 -2.96 -10.57
CA VAL A 16 -3.88 -3.92 -9.91
C VAL A 16 -4.15 -5.31 -10.50
N GLY A 17 -3.11 -6.10 -10.77
CA GLY A 17 -3.27 -7.47 -11.26
C GLY A 17 -4.00 -8.33 -10.22
N MET A 18 -5.23 -8.74 -10.54
CA MET A 18 -6.04 -9.65 -9.73
C MET A 18 -5.93 -11.08 -10.28
N PRO A 19 -5.83 -12.13 -9.43
CA PRO A 19 -5.92 -13.50 -9.90
C PRO A 19 -7.28 -13.76 -10.55
N GLY A 20 -7.30 -14.08 -11.84
CA GLY A 20 -8.53 -14.38 -12.61
C GLY A 20 -8.85 -13.44 -13.77
N GLU A 21 -8.18 -12.28 -13.89
CA GLU A 21 -8.33 -11.41 -15.08
C GLU A 21 -7.29 -11.76 -16.16
N LYS A 22 -7.75 -12.06 -17.39
CA LYS A 22 -6.90 -12.46 -18.52
C LYS A 22 -5.91 -11.39 -18.99
N VAL A 23 -6.12 -10.12 -18.61
CA VAL A 23 -5.27 -8.99 -19.02
C VAL A 23 -5.03 -8.11 -17.79
N SER A 24 -3.76 -7.92 -17.44
CA SER A 24 -3.35 -7.05 -16.34
C SER A 24 -2.95 -5.69 -16.91
N ASN A 25 -3.51 -4.60 -16.37
CA ASN A 25 -3.06 -3.24 -16.73
C ASN A 25 -1.57 -3.01 -16.38
N MET A 26 -0.97 -3.85 -15.53
CA MET A 26 0.44 -3.77 -15.11
C MET A 26 1.39 -4.55 -16.04
N ALA A 27 0.90 -5.35 -16.98
CA ALA A 27 1.75 -6.18 -17.85
C ALA A 27 1.03 -6.48 -19.17
N PRO A 28 1.20 -5.67 -20.24
CA PRO A 28 2.02 -4.45 -20.38
C PRO A 28 1.28 -3.15 -19.98
N PRO A 29 2.00 -2.07 -19.61
CA PRO A 29 1.38 -0.81 -19.18
C PRO A 29 0.50 -0.21 -20.27
N THR A 30 -0.80 -0.08 -19.99
CA THR A 30 -1.80 0.33 -20.97
C THR A 30 -1.86 1.86 -21.10
N LEU A 31 -2.30 2.36 -22.27
CA LEU A 31 -2.52 3.80 -22.50
C LEU A 31 -3.48 4.43 -21.46
N ALA A 32 -4.33 3.62 -20.81
CA ALA A 32 -5.20 4.06 -19.73
C ALA A 32 -4.41 4.49 -18.48
N LEU A 33 -3.36 3.76 -18.11
CA LEU A 33 -2.45 4.15 -17.02
C LEU A 33 -1.66 5.41 -17.37
N LEU A 34 -1.19 5.53 -18.62
CA LEU A 34 -0.48 6.73 -19.07
C LEU A 34 -1.40 7.97 -19.01
N ALA A 35 -2.63 7.86 -19.51
CA ALA A 35 -3.61 8.94 -19.48
C ALA A 35 -4.02 9.31 -18.04
N HIS A 36 -4.13 8.33 -17.15
CA HIS A 36 -4.40 8.57 -15.73
C HIS A 36 -3.21 9.26 -15.05
N GLY A 37 -1.98 8.82 -15.33
CA GLY A 37 -0.76 9.45 -14.84
C GLY A 37 -0.65 10.91 -15.28
N LEU A 38 -0.87 11.20 -16.56
CA LEU A 38 -0.87 12.58 -17.07
C LEU A 38 -1.97 13.44 -16.41
N TRP A 39 -3.15 12.87 -16.18
CA TRP A 39 -4.22 13.59 -15.48
C TRP A 39 -3.85 13.91 -14.02
N LEU A 40 -3.28 12.94 -13.29
CA LEU A 40 -2.79 13.15 -11.93
C LEU A 40 -1.68 14.21 -11.89
N VAL A 41 -0.72 14.16 -12.82
CA VAL A 41 0.36 15.15 -12.92
C VAL A 41 -0.21 16.55 -13.19
N GLY A 42 -1.14 16.67 -14.14
CA GLY A 42 -1.80 17.95 -14.43
C GLY A 42 -2.61 18.49 -13.24
N ALA A 43 -3.30 17.62 -12.51
CA ALA A 43 -4.03 17.99 -11.29
C ALA A 43 -3.08 18.47 -10.17
N VAL A 44 -1.93 17.81 -10.01
CA VAL A 44 -0.89 18.21 -9.05
C VAL A 44 -0.30 19.57 -9.40
N GLU A 45 0.02 19.82 -10.68
CA GLU A 45 0.52 21.13 -11.12
C GLU A 45 -0.51 22.24 -10.92
N LEU A 46 -1.80 21.97 -11.16
CA LEU A 46 -2.88 22.93 -10.88
C LEU A 46 -2.99 23.24 -9.37
N LEU A 47 -2.79 22.24 -8.53
CA LEU A 47 -2.82 22.37 -7.07
C LEU A 47 -1.52 22.92 -6.47
N ARG A 48 -0.44 23.03 -7.25
CA ARG A 48 0.87 23.50 -6.77
C ARG A 48 0.81 24.91 -6.19
N ALA A 49 0.19 25.84 -6.90
CA ALA A 49 0.08 27.24 -6.46
C ALA A 49 -0.75 27.39 -5.16
N PRO A 50 -1.96 26.82 -5.02
CA PRO A 50 -2.68 26.89 -3.76
C PRO A 50 -2.01 26.11 -2.62
N ALA A 51 -1.37 24.98 -2.91
CA ALA A 51 -0.62 24.21 -1.91
C ALA A 51 0.57 25.01 -1.36
N ALA A 52 1.35 25.67 -2.23
CA ALA A 52 2.47 26.51 -1.81
C ALA A 52 2.02 27.63 -0.85
N ARG A 53 0.90 28.32 -1.18
CA ARG A 53 0.30 29.35 -0.30
C ARG A 53 -0.17 28.78 1.04
N LEU A 54 -0.66 27.55 1.07
CA LEU A 54 -1.04 26.89 2.32
C LEU A 54 0.19 26.54 3.17
N LEU A 55 1.29 26.10 2.54
CA LEU A 55 2.53 25.68 3.20
C LEU A 55 3.29 26.86 3.82
N GLU A 56 3.09 28.09 3.33
CA GLU A 56 3.59 29.31 3.98
C GLU A 56 3.06 29.47 5.42
N ARG A 57 1.94 28.81 5.77
CA ARG A 57 1.38 28.85 7.13
C ARG A 57 2.16 27.89 8.04
N PRO A 58 2.77 28.38 9.15
CA PRO A 58 3.56 27.54 10.06
C PRO A 58 2.78 26.38 10.70
N ARG A 59 1.45 26.50 10.81
CA ARG A 59 0.60 25.40 11.30
C ARG A 59 0.51 24.26 10.28
N VAL A 60 0.31 24.58 9.01
CA VAL A 60 0.21 23.58 7.92
C VAL A 60 1.56 22.91 7.71
N TRP A 61 2.65 23.69 7.67
CA TRP A 61 4.00 23.15 7.56
C TRP A 61 4.34 22.17 8.67
N ARG A 62 4.02 22.50 9.93
CA ARG A 62 4.22 21.59 11.06
C ARG A 62 3.46 20.27 10.91
N THR A 63 2.22 20.32 10.44
CA THR A 63 1.44 19.10 10.16
C THR A 63 2.11 18.24 9.09
N VAL A 64 2.63 18.84 8.02
CA VAL A 64 3.33 18.12 6.95
C VAL A 64 4.60 17.46 7.47
N VAL A 65 5.41 18.17 8.26
CA VAL A 65 6.62 17.60 8.87
C VAL A 65 6.28 16.45 9.82
N ALA A 66 5.24 16.61 10.64
CA ALA A 66 4.77 15.55 11.54
C ALA A 66 4.25 14.32 10.76
N ALA A 67 3.49 14.54 9.68
CA ALA A 67 2.99 13.49 8.81
C ALA A 67 4.12 12.75 8.09
N ASN A 68 5.12 13.49 7.58
CA ASN A 68 6.31 12.89 6.96
C ASN A 68 7.06 11.98 7.94
N GLY A 69 7.13 12.36 9.22
CA GLY A 69 7.75 11.55 10.28
C GLY A 69 7.02 10.24 10.60
N VAL A 70 5.78 10.05 10.13
CA VAL A 70 5.01 8.79 10.29
C VAL A 70 4.64 8.14 8.96
N ALA A 71 4.99 8.77 7.83
CA ALA A 71 4.58 8.34 6.50
C ALA A 71 5.13 6.95 6.16
N MET A 72 6.40 6.68 6.51
CA MET A 72 7.01 5.38 6.28
C MET A 72 6.34 4.29 7.12
N THR A 73 6.12 4.55 8.42
CA THR A 73 5.38 3.64 9.31
C THR A 73 3.99 3.34 8.76
N ALA A 74 3.24 4.38 8.40
CA ALA A 74 1.89 4.23 7.87
C ALA A 74 1.90 3.41 6.57
N PHE A 75 2.87 3.65 5.68
CA PHE A 75 3.03 2.88 4.46
C PHE A 75 3.30 1.39 4.73
N LEU A 76 4.11 1.05 5.73
CA LEU A 76 4.37 -0.35 6.08
C LEU A 76 3.16 -1.05 6.70
N TRP A 77 2.40 -0.35 7.55
CA TRP A 77 1.35 -0.95 8.36
C TRP A 77 -0.06 -0.87 7.77
N HIS A 78 -0.33 0.00 6.78
CA HIS A 78 -1.69 0.19 6.27
C HIS A 78 -2.29 -1.06 5.62
N LEU A 79 -1.49 -1.85 4.88
CA LEU A 79 -1.96 -3.10 4.28
C LEU A 79 -2.24 -4.15 5.36
N THR A 80 -1.39 -4.25 6.38
CA THR A 80 -1.61 -5.14 7.53
C THR A 80 -2.88 -4.75 8.28
N ALA A 81 -3.11 -3.46 8.52
CA ALA A 81 -4.34 -2.96 9.13
C ALA A 81 -5.57 -3.30 8.27
N MET A 82 -5.48 -3.09 6.96
CA MET A 82 -6.54 -3.44 6.02
C MET A 82 -6.86 -4.94 6.08
N PHE A 83 -5.86 -5.81 6.04
CA PHE A 83 -6.06 -7.25 6.19
C PHE A 83 -6.60 -7.64 7.57
N GLY A 84 -6.21 -6.95 8.63
CA GLY A 84 -6.78 -7.15 9.96
C GLY A 84 -8.27 -6.83 10.01
N VAL A 85 -8.69 -5.72 9.41
CA VAL A 85 -10.11 -5.34 9.31
C VAL A 85 -10.89 -6.37 8.49
N TYR A 86 -10.39 -6.78 7.32
CA TYR A 86 -11.06 -7.79 6.50
C TYR A 86 -11.06 -9.18 7.13
N GLY A 87 -10.00 -9.56 7.83
CA GLY A 87 -9.92 -10.79 8.60
C GLY A 87 -10.90 -10.82 9.77
N ALA A 88 -11.10 -9.70 10.45
CA ALA A 88 -12.12 -9.57 11.49
C ALA A 88 -13.54 -9.65 10.92
N LEU A 89 -13.81 -9.02 9.78
CA LEU A 89 -15.10 -9.16 9.08
C LEU A 89 -15.38 -10.61 8.68
N LEU A 90 -14.37 -11.32 8.20
CA LEU A 90 -14.48 -12.75 7.88
C LEU A 90 -14.72 -13.61 9.13
N ALA A 91 -14.03 -13.34 10.23
CA ALA A 91 -14.20 -14.06 11.48
C ALA A 91 -15.58 -13.83 12.14
N LEU A 92 -16.19 -12.67 11.87
CA LEU A 92 -17.55 -12.31 12.30
C LEU A 92 -18.63 -12.77 11.31
N ASP A 93 -18.26 -13.50 10.25
CA ASP A 93 -19.15 -14.00 9.20
C ASP A 93 -20.00 -12.89 8.54
N VAL A 94 -19.42 -11.69 8.42
CA VAL A 94 -20.09 -10.54 7.82
C VAL A 94 -20.05 -10.70 6.30
N GLU A 95 -21.21 -10.91 5.68
CA GLU A 95 -21.34 -10.96 4.22
C GLU A 95 -20.91 -9.61 3.60
N LEU A 96 -19.88 -9.65 2.75
CA LEU A 96 -19.49 -8.48 1.98
C LEU A 96 -20.54 -8.26 0.87
N PRO A 97 -21.12 -7.05 0.76
CA PRO A 97 -22.09 -6.76 -0.27
C PRO A 97 -21.45 -6.85 -1.66
N ALA A 98 -22.28 -7.17 -2.65
CA ALA A 98 -21.86 -7.29 -4.04
C ALA A 98 -21.05 -6.05 -4.49
N PRO A 99 -19.92 -6.24 -5.21
CA PRO A 99 -19.09 -5.14 -5.70
C PRO A 99 -19.93 -4.12 -6.49
N ALA A 100 -19.63 -2.82 -6.31
CA ALA A 100 -20.34 -1.71 -6.95
C ALA A 100 -21.84 -1.56 -6.60
N SER A 101 -22.35 -2.26 -5.58
CA SER A 101 -23.69 -2.00 -5.03
C SER A 101 -23.74 -0.73 -4.15
N ALA A 102 -24.94 -0.19 -3.93
CA ALA A 102 -25.14 0.94 -3.01
C ALA A 102 -24.72 0.60 -1.57
N ALA A 103 -24.98 -0.64 -1.14
CA ALA A 103 -24.54 -1.16 0.16
C ALA A 103 -23.00 -1.22 0.25
N TRP A 104 -22.32 -1.60 -0.83
CA TRP A 104 -20.87 -1.57 -0.89
C TRP A 104 -20.33 -0.15 -0.69
N TRP A 105 -20.86 0.82 -1.42
CA TRP A 105 -20.47 2.23 -1.29
C TRP A 105 -20.75 2.80 0.10
N ALA A 106 -21.85 2.43 0.75
CA ALA A 106 -22.14 2.85 2.11
C ALA A 106 -21.13 2.29 3.13
N GLN A 107 -20.64 1.08 2.91
CA GLN A 107 -19.67 0.44 3.79
C GLN A 107 -18.22 0.83 3.50
N VAL A 108 -17.90 1.37 2.32
CA VAL A 108 -16.52 1.78 1.98
C VAL A 108 -15.97 2.83 2.95
N PRO A 109 -16.67 3.94 3.24
CA PRO A 109 -16.20 4.95 4.19
C PRO A 109 -15.94 4.37 5.58
N LEU A 110 -16.83 3.51 6.06
CA LEU A 110 -16.68 2.87 7.38
C LEU A 110 -15.44 1.96 7.40
N ARG A 111 -15.27 1.09 6.40
CA ARG A 111 -14.11 0.20 6.30
C ARG A 111 -12.80 0.96 6.18
N LEU A 112 -12.78 2.03 5.38
CA LEU A 112 -11.61 2.91 5.27
C LEU A 112 -11.32 3.63 6.59
N ALA A 113 -12.35 4.11 7.30
CA ALA A 113 -12.18 4.74 8.60
C ALA A 113 -11.63 3.76 9.65
N LEU A 114 -12.13 2.52 9.68
CA LEU A 114 -11.62 1.47 10.56
C LEU A 114 -10.16 1.10 10.23
N ALA A 115 -9.84 0.93 8.94
CA ALA A 115 -8.48 0.65 8.51
C ALA A 115 -7.53 1.82 8.84
N ALA A 116 -7.97 3.05 8.63
CA ALA A 116 -7.21 4.25 8.98
C ALA A 116 -7.00 4.37 10.51
N ALA A 117 -8.02 4.09 11.31
CA ALA A 117 -7.93 4.10 12.76
C ALA A 117 -6.96 3.03 13.28
N LEU A 118 -7.06 1.80 12.74
CA LEU A 118 -6.14 0.72 13.08
C LEU A 118 -4.71 1.04 12.63
N THR A 119 -4.53 1.60 11.44
CA THR A 119 -3.23 2.08 10.96
C THR A 119 -2.66 3.15 11.90
N ALA A 120 -3.48 4.12 12.31
CA ALA A 120 -3.05 5.16 13.24
C ALA A 120 -2.65 4.58 14.61
N ALA A 121 -3.36 3.55 15.09
CA ALA A 121 -3.01 2.84 16.32
C ALA A 121 -1.67 2.09 16.18
N LEU A 122 -1.45 1.38 15.07
CA LEU A 122 -0.19 0.72 14.77
C LEU A 122 0.96 1.73 14.66
N VAL A 123 0.75 2.81 13.93
CA VAL A 123 1.71 3.92 13.83
C VAL A 123 2.04 4.48 15.21
N ALA A 124 1.04 4.72 16.06
CA ALA A 124 1.27 5.23 17.42
C ALA A 124 2.09 4.24 18.27
N ALA A 125 1.83 2.94 18.15
CA ALA A 125 2.58 1.90 18.86
C ALA A 125 4.03 1.78 18.35
N PHE A 126 4.23 1.76 17.02
CA PHE A 126 5.53 1.51 16.40
C PHE A 126 6.42 2.76 16.29
N ARG A 127 5.83 3.96 16.33
CA ARG A 127 6.58 5.23 16.35
C ARG A 127 7.60 5.32 17.48
N THR A 128 7.40 4.60 18.58
CA THR A 128 8.38 4.53 19.68
C THR A 128 9.65 3.81 19.27
N PHE A 129 9.54 2.77 18.44
CA PHE A 129 10.67 1.97 17.94
C PHE A 129 11.37 2.61 16.74
N GLU A 130 10.67 3.47 16.00
CA GLU A 130 11.20 4.16 14.82
C GLU A 130 11.90 5.48 15.15
N ARG A 131 12.02 5.84 16.43
CA ARG A 131 12.84 6.99 16.83
C ARG A 131 14.30 6.69 16.45
N PRO A 132 14.98 7.58 15.69
CA PRO A 132 16.37 7.36 15.33
C PRO A 132 17.20 7.15 16.59
N ALA A 133 17.71 5.93 16.78
CA ALA A 133 18.71 5.68 17.81
C ALA A 133 19.99 6.44 17.42
N ALA A 134 20.69 6.98 18.41
CA ALA A 134 22.01 7.56 18.17
C ALA A 134 22.88 6.50 17.46
N PRO A 135 23.60 6.86 16.39
CA PRO A 135 24.41 5.91 15.63
C PRO A 135 25.40 5.23 16.58
N ALA A 136 25.16 3.94 16.85
CA ALA A 136 26.06 3.14 17.64
C ALA A 136 27.31 2.84 16.81
N PRO A 137 28.51 2.83 17.41
CA PRO A 137 29.72 2.41 16.71
C PRO A 137 29.52 0.99 16.18
N VAL A 138 29.57 0.85 14.85
CA VAL A 138 29.38 -0.43 14.17
C VAL A 138 30.59 -1.31 14.47
N GLN A 139 30.42 -2.34 15.30
CA GLN A 139 31.46 -3.35 15.52
C GLN A 139 31.48 -4.29 14.31
N GLY A 140 32.60 -4.29 13.59
CA GLY A 140 32.78 -4.98 12.31
C GLY A 140 32.66 -6.50 12.42
N HIS A 141 31.46 -7.03 12.19
CA HIS A 141 31.20 -8.45 12.00
C HIS A 141 30.84 -8.73 10.53
N GLY A 142 31.69 -8.27 9.61
CA GLY A 142 31.51 -8.39 8.15
C GLY A 142 31.04 -9.75 7.64
N PRO A 143 31.61 -10.90 8.08
CA PRO A 143 31.18 -12.20 7.60
C PRO A 143 29.79 -12.62 8.12
N LEU A 144 29.42 -12.27 9.35
CA LEU A 144 28.09 -12.54 9.90
C LEU A 144 27.01 -11.67 9.22
N ALA A 145 27.34 -10.42 8.92
CA ALA A 145 26.47 -9.53 8.16
C ALA A 145 26.26 -10.04 6.72
N ALA A 146 27.31 -10.54 6.07
CA ALA A 146 27.22 -11.12 4.74
C ALA A 146 26.36 -12.40 4.73
N LEU A 147 26.54 -13.30 5.71
CA LEU A 147 25.70 -14.49 5.87
C LEU A 147 24.23 -14.12 6.11
N GLY A 148 23.95 -13.18 7.01
CA GLY A 148 22.60 -12.68 7.26
C GLY A 148 21.94 -12.08 6.02
N ALA A 149 22.66 -11.23 5.28
CA ALA A 149 22.18 -10.67 4.03
C ALA A 149 21.87 -11.75 2.99
N THR A 150 22.73 -12.77 2.88
CA THR A 150 22.57 -13.87 1.92
C THR A 150 21.35 -14.73 2.26
N LEU A 151 21.16 -15.04 3.54
CA LEU A 151 19.98 -15.78 4.02
C LEU A 151 18.68 -15.00 3.79
N CYS A 152 18.67 -13.69 4.06
CA CYS A 152 17.52 -12.83 3.76
C CYS A 152 17.20 -12.81 2.27
N LEU A 153 18.21 -12.64 1.41
CA LEU A 153 18.03 -12.64 -0.04
C LEU A 153 17.47 -13.98 -0.53
N LEU A 154 18.02 -15.10 -0.06
CA LEU A 154 17.53 -16.44 -0.41
C LEU A 154 16.09 -16.67 0.08
N GLY A 155 15.75 -16.23 1.29
CA GLY A 155 14.39 -16.34 1.83
C GLY A 155 13.38 -15.54 1.02
N VAL A 156 13.71 -14.29 0.67
CA VAL A 156 12.85 -13.45 -0.19
C VAL A 156 12.69 -14.07 -1.58
N LEU A 157 13.76 -14.61 -2.15
CA LEU A 157 13.75 -15.22 -3.48
C LEU A 157 12.93 -16.52 -3.48
N GLY A 158 13.07 -17.35 -2.44
CA GLY A 158 12.26 -18.55 -2.23
C GLY A 158 10.78 -18.23 -2.08
N LEU A 159 10.43 -17.26 -1.23
CA LEU A 159 9.04 -16.81 -1.07
C LEU A 159 8.46 -16.25 -2.38
N SER A 160 9.25 -15.50 -3.14
CA SER A 160 8.82 -14.94 -4.43
C SER A 160 8.59 -16.01 -5.50
N MET A 161 9.40 -17.07 -5.51
CA MET A 161 9.25 -18.17 -6.49
C MET A 161 8.07 -19.11 -6.15
N VAL A 162 7.81 -19.35 -4.87
CA VAL A 162 6.81 -20.34 -4.42
C VAL A 162 5.43 -19.70 -4.16
N GLY A 163 5.41 -18.41 -3.80
CA GLY A 163 4.21 -17.72 -3.35
C GLY A 163 3.69 -18.24 -2.00
N PHE A 164 2.72 -17.55 -1.40
CA PHE A 164 2.14 -17.96 -0.11
C PHE A 164 1.34 -19.26 -0.17
N GLY A 165 0.73 -19.58 -1.34
CA GLY A 165 -0.04 -20.82 -1.51
C GLY A 165 0.83 -22.08 -1.64
N GLY A 166 1.95 -22.00 -2.37
CA GLY A 166 2.84 -23.16 -2.57
C GLY A 166 3.70 -23.53 -1.37
N LEU A 167 3.78 -22.65 -0.36
CA LEU A 167 4.57 -22.87 0.86
C LEU A 167 3.91 -23.89 1.81
N LEU A 168 2.56 -23.99 1.76
CA LEU A 168 1.79 -24.92 2.59
C LEU A 168 1.58 -26.28 1.89
N ASP A 169 1.57 -26.31 0.56
CA ASP A 169 1.32 -27.51 -0.25
C ASP A 169 2.60 -28.32 -0.56
N GLY A 170 3.61 -28.25 0.32
CA GLY A 170 4.92 -28.92 0.23
C GLY A 170 5.04 -29.94 -0.91
N ARG A 171 5.60 -29.51 -2.06
CA ARG A 171 5.74 -30.41 -3.20
C ARG A 171 6.79 -31.47 -2.85
N THR A 172 6.35 -32.72 -2.71
CA THR A 172 7.24 -33.87 -2.88
C THR A 172 7.72 -33.87 -4.32
N ALA A 173 9.05 -33.96 -4.50
CA ALA A 173 9.73 -34.03 -5.78
C ALA A 173 9.14 -35.09 -6.72
#